data_AF-A0A6I9MUU5-F1
#
_entry.id   AF-A0A6I9MUU5-F1
#
_cell.length_a   1.000
_cell.length_b   1.000
_cell.length_c   1.000
_cell.angle_alpha   90.00
_cell.angle_beta   90.00
_cell.angle_gamma   90.00
#
_symmetry.space_group_name_H-M   'P 1'
#
loop_
_entity.id
_entity.type
_entity.pdbx_description
1 polymer ?
#
loop_
_entity_poly.entity_id
_entity_poly.type
_entity_poly.pdbx_seq_one_letter_code
_entity_poly.pdbx_strand_id
1 'polypeptide(L)'
;MKLFTDGTTNKLVGCYVEDSPEDVVLVRVYGNKTELFVDRDNELNSFQVLHANGCAPRLYCSFQNGICYEFIQGDALGTQDVRDPSLLRMIAGEMARIHAIHAHNGCIPKPNLWIKMRKYFSLVATEFTDQASNLR
;
A
#
# COMPACT_ATOMS: atom_id res chain seq x y z
N MET A 1 10.30 -14.27 14.18
CA MET A 1 9.33 -13.92 13.11
C MET A 1 8.05 -13.41 13.75
N LYS A 2 7.55 -12.24 13.32
CA LYS A 2 6.29 -11.64 13.81
C LYS A 2 5.30 -11.51 12.65
N LEU A 3 4.06 -11.99 12.83
CA LEU A 3 3.00 -11.83 11.84
C LEU A 3 2.26 -10.51 12.08
N PHE A 4 2.02 -9.75 11.02
CA PHE A 4 1.17 -8.55 11.04
C PHE A 4 -0.14 -8.84 10.31
N THR A 5 -1.27 -8.70 11.01
CA THR A 5 -2.59 -9.15 10.54
C THR A 5 -3.50 -8.05 10.00
N ASP A 6 -3.07 -6.78 10.06
CA ASP A 6 -3.94 -5.63 9.74
C ASP A 6 -4.07 -5.35 8.23
N GLY A 7 -3.37 -6.12 7.39
CA GLY A 7 -3.49 -6.03 5.94
C GLY A 7 -4.76 -6.72 5.41
N THR A 8 -5.65 -5.98 4.77
CA THR A 8 -6.89 -6.53 4.19
C THR A 8 -6.65 -7.45 2.98
N THR A 9 -5.55 -7.23 2.26
CA THR A 9 -5.35 -7.76 0.90
C THR A 9 -4.06 -8.57 0.75
N ASN A 10 -3.12 -8.44 1.69
CA ASN A 10 -1.80 -9.06 1.62
C ASN A 10 -1.44 -9.65 2.99
N LYS A 11 -0.63 -10.71 3.01
CA LYS A 11 -0.01 -11.21 4.25
C LYS A 11 1.29 -10.44 4.48
N LEU A 12 1.50 -9.94 5.70
CA LEU A 12 2.69 -9.17 6.06
C LEU A 12 3.42 -9.84 7.22
N VAL A 13 4.71 -10.09 7.06
CA VAL A 13 5.55 -10.78 8.04
C VAL A 13 6.81 -9.96 8.32
N GLY A 14 7.13 -9.74 9.60
CA GLY A 14 8.41 -9.21 10.05
C GLY A 14 9.40 -10.34 10.31
N CYS A 15 10.54 -10.28 9.64
CA CYS A 15 11.65 -11.21 9.77
C CYS A 15 12.85 -10.48 10.40
N TYR A 16 13.55 -11.13 11.31
CA TYR A 16 14.77 -10.64 11.96
C TYR A 16 15.62 -11.84 12.33
N VAL A 17 16.93 -11.63 12.50
CA VAL A 17 17.87 -12.65 12.99
C VAL A 17 17.90 -12.57 14.51
N GLU A 18 18.02 -13.71 15.20
CA GLU A 18 18.01 -13.75 16.68
C GLU A 18 19.10 -12.87 17.32
N ASP A 19 20.26 -12.78 16.66
CA ASP A 19 21.39 -11.97 17.11
C ASP A 19 21.21 -10.46 16.88
N SER A 20 20.17 -10.03 16.15
CA SER A 20 19.91 -8.63 15.80
C SER A 20 18.40 -8.37 15.63
N PRO A 21 17.62 -8.41 16.72
CA PRO A 21 16.16 -8.26 16.68
C PRO A 21 15.68 -6.88 16.19
N GLU A 22 16.55 -5.87 16.22
CA GLU A 22 16.33 -4.53 15.69
C GLU A 22 16.41 -4.45 14.16
N ASP A 23 17.11 -5.39 13.50
CA ASP A 23 17.24 -5.42 12.04
C ASP A 23 16.07 -6.19 11.41
N VAL A 24 14.90 -5.54 11.46
CA VAL A 24 13.65 -6.12 10.98
C VAL A 24 13.44 -5.80 9.50
N VAL A 25 13.10 -6.84 8.75
CA VAL A 25 12.70 -6.76 7.35
C VAL A 25 11.24 -7.17 7.20
N LEU A 26 10.47 -6.42 6.41
CA LEU A 26 9.09 -6.74 6.09
C LEU A 26 8.98 -7.52 4.78
N VAL A 27 8.35 -8.69 4.86
CA VAL A 27 7.98 -9.52 3.71
C VAL A 27 6.48 -9.42 3.50
N ARG A 28 6.07 -8.85 2.36
CA ARG A 28 4.67 -8.74 1.95
C ARG A 28 4.37 -9.71 0.82
N VAL A 29 3.47 -10.66 1.09
CA VAL A 29 3.00 -11.65 0.12
C VAL A 29 1.62 -11.26 -0.40
N TYR A 30 1.47 -11.21 -1.72
CA TYR A 30 0.24 -10.83 -2.40
C TYR A 30 -0.89 -11.83 -2.17
N GLY A 31 -2.09 -11.34 -1.86
CA GLY A 31 -3.29 -12.17 -1.73
C GLY A 31 -3.84 -12.64 -3.07
N ASN A 32 -4.59 -13.74 -3.04
CA ASN A 32 -5.19 -14.37 -4.22
C ASN A 32 -6.29 -13.46 -4.83
N LYS A 33 -6.35 -13.30 -6.16
CA LYS A 33 -7.35 -12.50 -6.91
C LYS A 33 -7.28 -10.98 -6.73
N THR A 34 -6.13 -10.45 -6.32
CA THR A 34 -5.94 -9.01 -6.08
C THR A 34 -5.40 -8.27 -7.29
N GLU A 35 -4.85 -9.01 -8.26
CA GLU A 35 -4.39 -8.57 -9.57
C GLU A 35 -5.52 -7.97 -10.45
N LEU A 36 -6.78 -8.35 -10.19
CA LEU A 36 -7.93 -7.73 -10.85
C LEU A 36 -8.06 -6.25 -10.48
N PHE A 37 -7.60 -5.84 -9.30
CA PHE A 37 -7.70 -4.47 -8.79
C PHE A 37 -6.35 -3.74 -8.79
N VAL A 38 -5.24 -4.47 -8.62
CA VAL A 38 -3.90 -3.92 -8.41
C VAL A 38 -2.96 -4.35 -9.53
N ASP A 39 -2.47 -3.36 -10.27
CA ASP A 39 -1.36 -3.53 -11.21
C ASP A 39 -0.04 -3.54 -10.41
N ARG A 40 0.60 -4.71 -10.36
CA ARG A 40 1.78 -4.96 -9.52
C ARG A 40 3.03 -4.26 -10.06
N ASP A 41 3.16 -4.12 -11.38
CA ASP A 41 4.29 -3.44 -12.00
C ASP A 41 4.20 -1.94 -11.74
N ASN A 42 3.00 -1.37 -11.90
CA ASN A 42 2.77 0.03 -11.56
C ASN A 42 2.95 0.31 -10.06
N GLU A 43 2.55 -0.63 -9.19
CA GLU A 43 2.78 -0.53 -7.74
C GLU A 43 4.29 -0.51 -7.43
N LEU A 44 5.07 -1.42 -8.01
CA LEU A 44 6.51 -1.50 -7.80
C LEU A 44 7.23 -0.24 -8.30
N ASN A 45 6.89 0.24 -9.49
CA ASN A 45 7.43 1.48 -10.05
C ASN A 45 7.09 2.69 -9.15
N SER A 46 5.84 2.80 -8.71
CA SER A 46 5.41 3.87 -7.80
C SER A 46 6.17 3.81 -6.48
N PHE A 47 6.38 2.61 -5.93
CA PHE A 47 7.14 2.42 -4.70
C PHE A 47 8.59 2.91 -4.83
N GLN A 48 9.25 2.57 -5.95
CA GLN A 48 10.62 3.03 -6.22
C GLN A 48 10.71 4.55 -6.37
N VAL A 49 9.74 5.17 -7.06
CA VAL A 49 9.64 6.64 -7.16
C VAL A 49 9.51 7.28 -5.79
N LEU A 50 8.60 6.77 -4.95
CA LEU A 50 8.38 7.31 -3.60
C LEU A 50 9.65 7.16 -2.74
N HIS A 51 10.32 6.02 -2.81
CA HIS A 51 11.57 5.79 -2.08
C HIS A 51 12.67 6.76 -2.52
N ALA A 52 12.82 6.98 -3.84
CA ALA A 52 13.79 7.94 -4.38
C ALA A 52 13.54 9.39 -3.92
N ASN A 53 12.32 9.72 -3.49
CA ASN A 53 11.95 11.03 -2.95
C ASN A 53 11.83 11.03 -1.41
N GLY A 54 12.25 9.95 -0.73
CA GLY A 54 12.19 9.83 0.72
C GLY A 54 10.77 9.70 1.29
N CYS A 55 9.82 9.25 0.48
CA CYS A 55 8.40 9.07 0.83
C CYS A 55 7.97 7.60 0.91
N ALA A 56 8.89 6.65 0.77
CA ALA A 56 8.67 5.23 1.02
C ALA A 56 9.91 4.60 1.65
N PRO A 57 9.75 3.53 2.45
CA PRO A 57 10.88 2.79 3.01
C PRO A 57 11.72 2.13 1.92
N ARG A 58 12.92 1.70 2.28
CA ARG A 58 13.82 1.02 1.35
C ARG A 58 13.23 -0.29 0.85
N LEU A 59 13.10 -0.42 -0.48
CA LEU A 59 12.78 -1.69 -1.13
C LEU A 59 14.06 -2.52 -1.29
N TYR A 60 14.08 -3.73 -0.71
CA TYR A 60 15.22 -4.64 -0.83
C TYR A 60 15.11 -5.53 -2.07
N CYS A 61 13.95 -6.15 -2.30
CA CYS A 61 13.72 -6.96 -3.49
C CYS A 61 12.23 -7.14 -3.79
N SER A 62 11.95 -7.61 -5.00
CA SER A 62 10.65 -8.10 -5.44
C SER A 62 10.77 -9.56 -5.87
N PHE A 63 9.70 -10.32 -5.68
CA PHE A 63 9.59 -11.71 -6.11
C PHE A 63 8.20 -11.94 -6.70
N GLN A 64 7.98 -13.11 -7.32
CA GLN A 64 6.79 -13.35 -8.16
C GLN A 64 5.46 -13.07 -7.45
N ASN A 65 5.37 -13.32 -6.15
CA ASN A 65 4.18 -13.13 -5.34
C ASN A 65 4.37 -12.12 -4.19
N GLY A 66 5.28 -11.15 -4.31
CA GLY A 66 5.45 -10.16 -3.24
C GLY A 66 6.68 -9.27 -3.32
N ILE A 67 6.92 -8.54 -2.23
CA ILE A 67 8.05 -7.63 -2.05
C ILE A 67 8.63 -7.72 -0.64
N CYS A 68 9.88 -7.32 -0.52
CA CYS A 68 10.65 -7.26 0.71
C CYS A 68 11.18 -5.84 0.92
N TYR A 69 10.87 -5.20 2.04
CA TYR A 69 11.22 -3.80 2.30
C TYR A 69 11.51 -3.53 3.78
N GLU A 70 12.11 -2.38 4.05
CA GLU A 70 12.50 -1.92 5.38
C GLU A 70 11.30 -1.78 6.34
N PHE A 71 11.50 -2.22 7.59
CA PHE A 71 10.55 -2.02 8.66
C PHE A 71 10.68 -0.60 9.21
N ILE A 72 9.58 0.16 9.20
CA ILE A 72 9.51 1.47 9.85
C ILE A 72 9.03 1.26 11.28
N GLN A 73 9.85 1.66 12.24
CA GLN A 73 9.49 1.62 13.65
C GLN A 73 8.47 2.72 13.97
N GLY A 74 7.35 2.33 14.56
CA GLY A 74 6.29 3.24 14.99
C GLY A 74 4.97 2.52 15.12
N ASP A 75 3.95 3.26 15.54
CA ASP A 75 2.58 2.79 15.66
C ASP A 75 1.73 3.35 14.52
N ALA A 76 0.83 2.51 14.00
CA ALA A 76 -0.11 2.94 12.96
C ALA A 76 -1.16 3.90 13.56
N LEU A 77 -1.42 5.00 12.87
CA LEU A 77 -2.44 5.97 13.29
C LEU A 77 -3.84 5.37 13.22
N GLY A 78 -4.62 5.60 14.27
CA GLY A 78 -6.03 5.29 14.37
C GLY A 78 -6.94 6.42 13.87
N THR A 79 -8.26 6.15 13.86
CA THR A 79 -9.25 7.11 13.34
C THR A 79 -9.43 8.36 14.21
N GLN A 80 -9.11 8.29 15.51
CA GLN A 80 -9.08 9.45 16.39
C GLN A 80 -7.86 10.33 16.15
N ASP A 81 -6.72 9.72 15.80
CA ASP A 81 -5.44 10.42 15.65
C ASP A 81 -5.47 11.37 14.45
N VAL A 82 -6.12 10.97 13.36
CA VAL A 82 -6.29 11.84 12.18
C VAL A 82 -7.16 13.08 12.43
N ARG A 83 -7.88 13.13 13.56
CA ARG A 83 -8.68 14.31 13.97
C ARG A 83 -7.90 15.25 14.88
N ASP A 84 -6.76 14.83 15.41
CA ASP A 84 -5.90 15.69 16.21
C ASP A 84 -5.29 16.79 15.31
N PRO A 85 -5.46 18.09 15.64
CA PRO A 85 -4.98 19.18 14.80
C PRO A 85 -3.45 19.19 14.58
N SER A 86 -2.67 18.67 15.52
CA SER A 86 -1.21 18.59 15.39
C SER A 86 -0.83 17.50 14.39
N LEU A 87 -1.39 16.30 14.55
CA LEU A 87 -1.17 15.19 13.63
C LEU A 87 -1.70 15.51 12.22
N LEU A 88 -2.88 16.13 12.11
CA LEU A 88 -3.46 16.56 10.84
C LEU A 88 -2.49 17.45 10.04
N ARG A 89 -1.82 18.40 10.71
CA ARG A 89 -0.84 19.28 10.06
C ARG A 89 0.36 18.51 9.53
N MET A 90 0.85 17.52 10.28
CA MET A 90 1.96 16.67 9.84
C MET A 90 1.55 15.78 8.67
N ILE A 91 0.36 15.16 8.72
CA ILE A 91 -0.21 14.38 7.62
C ILE A 91 -0.32 15.24 6.35
N ALA A 92 -0.86 16.46 6.47
CA ALA A 92 -0.99 17.37 5.34
C ALA A 92 0.36 17.75 4.73
N GLY A 93 1.40 17.94 5.56
CA GLY A 93 2.77 18.19 5.11
C GLY A 93 3.33 17.02 4.30
N GLU A 94 3.20 15.78 4.79
CA GLU A 94 3.66 14.59 4.06
C GLU A 94 2.86 14.33 2.78
N MET A 95 1.54 14.57 2.79
CA MET A 95 0.72 14.53 1.58
C MET A 95 1.16 15.56 0.54
N ALA A 96 1.52 16.77 0.96
CA ALA A 96 2.04 17.81 0.06
C ALA A 96 3.38 17.40 -0.57
N ARG A 97 4.26 16.74 0.20
CA ARG A 97 5.53 16.19 -0.31
C ARG A 97 5.27 15.13 -1.38
N ILE A 98 4.35 14.19 -1.13
CA ILE A 98 3.97 13.16 -2.10
C ILE A 98 3.38 13.79 -3.37
N HIS A 99 2.50 14.80 -3.23
CA HIS A 99 1.88 15.48 -4.38
C HIS A 99 2.89 16.29 -5.22
N ALA A 100 4.02 16.70 -4.65
CA ALA A 100 5.07 17.43 -5.37
C ALA A 100 5.95 16.50 -6.23
N ILE A 101 5.84 15.18 -6.08
CA ILE A 101 6.63 14.21 -6.84
C ILE A 101 6.11 14.15 -8.28
N HIS A 102 6.95 14.54 -9.22
CA HIS A 102 6.73 14.34 -10.64
C HIS A 102 7.25 12.94 -11.01
N ALA A 103 6.45 12.13 -11.70
CA ALA A 103 6.86 10.79 -12.10
C ALA A 103 8.07 10.85 -13.06
N HIS A 104 8.72 9.69 -13.27
CA HIS A 104 9.92 9.57 -14.09
C HIS A 104 9.87 10.44 -15.35
N ASN A 105 10.89 11.29 -15.52
CA ASN A 105 11.07 12.27 -16.61
C ASN A 105 10.29 13.59 -16.49
N GLY A 106 9.84 13.98 -15.29
CA GLY A 106 9.15 15.27 -15.07
C GLY A 106 7.71 15.27 -15.53
N CYS A 107 7.17 14.10 -15.89
CA CYS A 107 5.78 13.94 -16.29
C CYS A 107 4.87 14.03 -15.07
N ILE A 108 3.86 14.89 -15.14
CA ILE A 108 2.78 14.92 -14.15
C ILE A 108 1.98 13.60 -14.27
N PRO A 109 1.77 12.85 -13.17
CA PRO A 109 0.96 11.64 -13.19
C PRO A 109 -0.43 11.91 -13.80
N LYS A 110 -0.87 11.06 -14.72
CA LYS A 110 -2.21 11.19 -15.32
C LYS A 110 -3.28 10.86 -14.27
N PRO A 111 -4.40 11.59 -14.24
CA PRO A 111 -5.51 11.28 -13.35
C PRO A 111 -6.07 9.89 -13.68
N ASN A 112 -6.12 9.01 -12.67
CA ASN A 112 -6.54 7.61 -12.83
C ASN A 112 -7.91 7.31 -12.16
N LEU A 113 -8.54 8.30 -11.50
CA LEU A 113 -9.78 8.10 -10.76
C LEU A 113 -10.89 7.52 -11.64
N TRP A 114 -11.23 8.19 -12.75
CA TRP A 114 -12.33 7.78 -13.61
C TRP A 114 -12.09 6.45 -14.32
N ILE A 115 -10.83 6.14 -14.64
CA ILE A 115 -10.44 4.87 -15.26
C ILE A 115 -10.67 3.74 -14.25
N LYS A 116 -10.19 3.90 -13.01
CA LYS A 116 -10.41 2.94 -11.92
C LYS A 116 -11.89 2.75 -11.61
N MET A 117 -12.67 3.84 -11.51
CA MET A 117 -14.11 3.76 -11.25
C MET A 117 -14.84 2.93 -12.30
N ARG A 118 -14.57 3.16 -13.60
CA ARG A 118 -15.17 2.37 -14.68
C ARG A 118 -14.74 0.90 -14.63
N LYS A 119 -13.45 0.63 -14.38
CA LYS A 119 -12.95 -0.74 -14.21
C LYS A 119 -13.68 -1.44 -13.07
N TYR A 120 -13.81 -0.80 -11.91
CA TYR A 120 -14.51 -1.39 -10.77
C TYR A 120 -15.99 -1.60 -11.07
N PHE A 121 -16.65 -0.65 -11.72
CA PHE A 121 -18.05 -0.79 -12.14
C PHE A 121 -18.25 -1.99 -13.08
N SER A 122 -17.33 -2.22 -14.03
CA SER A 122 -17.40 -3.40 -14.92
C SER A 122 -17.19 -4.75 -14.24
N LEU A 123 -16.65 -4.76 -13.02
CA LEU A 123 -16.46 -5.99 -12.22
C LEU A 123 -17.68 -6.30 -11.34
N VAL A 124 -18.63 -5.36 -11.20
CA VAL A 124 -19.87 -5.60 -10.48
C VAL A 124 -20.77 -6.50 -11.33
N ALA A 125 -21.36 -7.53 -10.72
CA ALA A 125 -22.30 -8.41 -11.40
C ALA A 125 -23.47 -7.61 -11.98
N THR A 126 -23.81 -7.87 -13.24
CA THR A 126 -24.93 -7.22 -13.93
C THR A 126 -26.30 -7.78 -13.51
N GLU A 127 -26.30 -8.95 -12.87
CA GLU A 127 -27.49 -9.62 -12.36
C GLU A 127 -27.23 -10.05 -10.92
N PHE A 128 -28.14 -9.67 -10.02
CA PHE A 128 -28.15 -10.16 -8.64
C PHE A 128 -29.30 -11.17 -8.54
N THR A 129 -28.97 -12.43 -8.26
CA THR A 129 -29.97 -13.41 -7.83
C THR A 129 -30.28 -13.19 -6.34
N ASP A 130 -31.56 -13.20 -5.97
CA ASP A 130 -32.04 -12.94 -4.60
C ASP A 130 -31.46 -13.87 -3.51
N GLN A 131 -30.70 -14.90 -3.89
CA GLN A 131 -30.15 -15.91 -2.95
C GLN A 131 -28.79 -15.57 -2.34
N ALA A 132 -28.14 -14.46 -2.72
CA ALA A 132 -26.92 -14.01 -2.06
C ALA A 132 -27.25 -12.91 -1.05
N SER A 133 -27.97 -13.27 0.02
CA SER A 133 -28.04 -12.43 1.21
C SER A 133 -26.62 -12.25 1.76
N ASN A 134 -26.11 -11.02 1.69
CA ASN A 134 -24.89 -10.63 2.40
C ASN A 134 -25.18 -10.70 3.90
N LEU A 135 -25.03 -11.89 4.48
CA LEU A 135 -25.00 -12.09 5.92
C LEU A 135 -23.76 -11.34 6.44
N ARG A 136 -24.01 -10.16 6.99
CA ARG A 136 -23.05 -9.38 7.78
C ARG A 136 -22.77 -10.04 9.11
#